data_AF-A0A0P9NBK3-F1
#
_entry.id   AF-A0A0P9NBK3-F1
#
_cell.length_a   1.000
_cell.length_b   1.000
_cell.length_c   1.000
_cell.angle_alpha   90.00
_cell.angle_beta   90.00
_cell.angle_gamma   90.00
#
_symmetry.space_group_name_H-M   'P 1'
#
loop_
_entity.id
_entity.type
_entity.pdbx_description
1 polymer ?
#
loop_
_entity_poly.entity_id
_entity_poly.type
_entity_poly.pdbx_seq_one_letter_code
_entity_poly.pdbx_strand_id
1 'polypeptide(L)'
;MATMVREVNMNAVFDLEADLVPGLSAAGFELGSSLEGILKKIGQVTWYDSKSTTYELLENNTGWLGIREEIRFKEHGDFVNYLFFKNRLLKLAFMNGTSLYNINVGIGYSGNFEGVRPGLELGSIKSPLLIEFNEFDDDFLILNGETVIDGISLLTDYRAPLENAPKQKIEYVSIHNWAIRDEAVGG
;
A
#
# COMPACT_ATOMS: atom_id res chain seq x y z
N MET A 1 -35.29 -10.67 -20.08
CA MET A 1 -34.15 -9.77 -19.81
C MET A 1 -34.17 -9.48 -18.32
N ALA A 2 -33.22 -10.04 -17.57
CA ALA A 2 -33.12 -9.80 -16.14
C ALA A 2 -32.28 -8.53 -15.95
N THR A 3 -32.91 -7.47 -15.47
CA THR A 3 -32.22 -6.27 -14.99
C THR A 3 -31.44 -6.67 -13.74
N MET A 4 -30.11 -6.76 -13.85
CA MET A 4 -29.25 -6.86 -12.68
C MET A 4 -29.35 -5.53 -11.93
N VAL A 5 -30.03 -5.56 -10.79
CA VAL A 5 -29.90 -4.52 -9.78
C VAL A 5 -28.51 -4.73 -9.18
N ARG A 6 -27.57 -3.81 -9.44
CA ARG A 6 -26.33 -3.74 -8.65
C ARG A 6 -26.77 -3.56 -7.20
N GLU A 7 -26.52 -4.55 -6.35
CA GLU A 7 -26.49 -4.34 -4.92
C GLU A 7 -25.38 -3.31 -4.65
N VAL A 8 -25.78 -2.06 -4.44
CA VAL A 8 -24.89 -1.07 -3.84
C VAL A 8 -24.71 -1.52 -2.40
N ASN A 9 -23.58 -2.16 -2.12
CA ASN A 9 -23.22 -2.57 -0.78
C ASN A 9 -22.99 -1.28 0.03
N MET A 10 -24.02 -0.85 0.76
CA MET A 10 -24.12 0.48 1.39
C MET A 10 -23.19 0.68 2.61
N ASN A 11 -22.11 -0.11 2.75
CA ASN A 11 -21.21 -0.13 3.92
C ASN A 11 -19.76 -0.51 3.58
N ALA A 12 -19.26 -0.26 2.36
CA ALA A 12 -17.83 -0.38 2.12
C ALA A 12 -17.13 0.86 2.69
N VAL A 13 -16.45 0.69 3.82
CA VAL A 13 -15.68 1.75 4.51
C VAL A 13 -14.51 2.28 3.66
N PHE A 14 -14.09 1.50 2.68
CA PHE A 14 -12.99 1.73 1.77
C PHE A 14 -13.40 1.23 0.38
N ASP A 15 -12.77 1.75 -0.66
CA ASP A 15 -13.15 1.51 -2.05
C ASP A 15 -12.04 0.78 -2.81
N LEU A 16 -12.23 -0.51 -3.09
CA LEU A 16 -11.21 -1.31 -3.80
C LEU A 16 -11.14 -1.04 -5.31
N GLU A 17 -12.05 -0.21 -5.83
CA GLU A 17 -12.13 0.20 -7.23
C GLU A 17 -11.64 1.63 -7.44
N ALA A 18 -11.40 2.39 -6.37
CA ALA A 18 -10.94 3.77 -6.44
C ALA A 18 -9.60 3.89 -7.16
N ASP A 19 -9.45 4.91 -7.98
CA ASP A 19 -8.17 5.20 -8.61
C ASP A 19 -7.09 5.54 -7.57
N LEU A 20 -5.86 5.24 -7.93
CA LEU A 20 -4.68 5.48 -7.11
C LEU A 20 -4.16 6.88 -7.42
N VAL A 21 -4.00 7.70 -6.38
CA VAL A 21 -3.55 9.10 -6.52
C VAL A 21 -2.18 9.23 -5.85
N PRO A 22 -1.09 9.33 -6.63
CA PRO A 22 0.27 9.46 -6.10
C PRO A 22 0.39 10.55 -5.04
N GLY A 23 1.05 10.22 -3.93
CA GLY A 23 1.29 11.16 -2.83
C GLY A 23 0.05 11.56 -2.01
N LEU A 24 -1.15 11.05 -2.34
CA LEU A 24 -2.40 11.53 -1.76
C LEU A 24 -3.29 10.43 -1.21
N SER A 25 -3.72 9.46 -2.03
CA SER A 25 -4.78 8.53 -1.60
C SER A 25 -4.84 7.23 -2.39
N ALA A 26 -5.39 6.21 -1.74
CA ALA A 26 -5.72 4.91 -2.33
C ALA A 26 -6.77 4.20 -1.47
N ALA A 27 -7.58 3.36 -2.10
CA ALA A 27 -8.61 2.57 -1.45
C ALA A 27 -9.66 3.38 -0.64
N GLY A 28 -9.86 4.66 -0.94
CA GLY A 28 -10.70 5.56 -0.13
C GLY A 28 -10.05 6.03 1.19
N PHE A 29 -8.74 5.80 1.37
CA PHE A 29 -7.94 6.38 2.45
C PHE A 29 -7.04 7.49 1.91
N GLU A 30 -6.86 8.52 2.73
CA GLU A 30 -6.00 9.67 2.43
C GLU A 30 -4.76 9.64 3.33
N LEU A 31 -3.58 9.86 2.74
CA LEU A 31 -2.35 10.07 3.49
C LEU A 31 -2.50 11.28 4.43
N GLY A 32 -1.87 11.19 5.60
CA GLY A 32 -2.03 12.15 6.69
C GLY A 32 -3.21 11.86 7.62
N SER A 33 -4.13 10.97 7.24
CA SER A 33 -5.21 10.52 8.12
C SER A 33 -4.67 9.87 9.40
N SER A 34 -5.32 10.13 10.53
CA SER A 34 -4.90 9.54 11.80
C SER A 34 -5.34 8.07 11.94
N LEU A 35 -4.56 7.29 12.70
CA LEU A 35 -4.91 5.91 13.02
C LEU A 35 -6.28 5.82 13.71
N GLU A 36 -6.54 6.68 14.70
CA GLU A 36 -7.84 6.72 15.40
C GLU A 36 -9.00 7.01 14.45
N GLY A 37 -8.82 7.98 13.53
CA GLY A 37 -9.82 8.32 12.53
C GLY A 37 -10.13 7.16 11.60
N ILE A 38 -9.11 6.40 11.20
CA ILE A 38 -9.28 5.20 10.38
C ILE A 38 -9.94 4.08 11.15
N LEU A 39 -9.54 3.82 12.40
CA LEU A 39 -10.16 2.78 13.26
C LEU A 39 -11.67 3.02 13.46
N LYS A 40 -12.09 4.29 13.63
CA LYS A 40 -13.51 4.65 13.71
C LYS A 40 -14.29 4.30 12.44
N LYS A 41 -13.62 4.35 11.28
CA LYS A 41 -14.20 4.00 9.99
C LYS A 41 -14.26 2.48 9.82
N ILE A 42 -13.14 1.77 10.00
CA ILE A 42 -13.00 0.34 9.63
C ILE A 42 -13.54 -0.65 10.66
N GLY A 43 -13.81 -0.19 11.88
CA GLY A 43 -14.37 -1.01 12.95
C GLY A 43 -13.32 -1.85 13.68
N GLN A 44 -13.65 -3.10 13.97
CA GLN A 44 -12.85 -3.95 14.83
C GLN A 44 -11.54 -4.39 14.16
N VAL A 45 -10.43 -4.23 14.89
CA VAL A 45 -9.09 -4.68 14.51
C VAL A 45 -8.52 -5.57 15.61
N THR A 46 -8.03 -6.75 15.24
CA THR A 46 -7.26 -7.59 16.16
C THR A 46 -5.78 -7.23 16.07
N TRP A 47 -5.18 -6.85 17.19
CA TRP A 47 -3.80 -6.38 17.25
C TRP A 47 -2.82 -7.46 17.72
N TYR A 48 -1.64 -7.46 17.12
CA TYR A 48 -0.53 -8.36 17.43
C TYR A 48 0.79 -7.58 17.51
N ASP A 49 1.73 -8.09 18.30
CA ASP A 49 3.12 -7.61 18.30
C ASP A 49 3.94 -8.32 17.22
N SER A 50 4.95 -7.63 16.69
CA SER A 50 5.81 -8.13 15.58
C SER A 50 6.60 -9.41 15.87
N LYS A 51 6.63 -9.86 17.13
CA LYS A 51 7.30 -11.11 17.56
C LYS A 51 6.49 -12.38 17.31
N SER A 52 5.22 -12.25 16.93
CA SER A 52 4.38 -13.40 16.54
C SER A 52 4.69 -13.88 15.11
N THR A 53 4.35 -15.12 14.78
CA THR A 53 4.45 -15.70 13.42
C THR A 53 3.49 -14.98 12.44
N THR A 54 3.88 -13.75 12.09
CA THR A 54 3.08 -12.77 11.34
C THR A 54 2.75 -13.21 9.92
N TYR A 55 3.58 -14.04 9.30
CA TYR A 55 3.33 -14.52 7.93
C TYR A 55 2.06 -15.37 7.81
N GLU A 56 1.89 -16.38 8.68
CA GLU A 56 0.72 -17.27 8.63
C GLU A 56 -0.58 -16.52 8.97
N LEU A 57 -0.50 -15.55 9.90
CA LEU A 57 -1.63 -14.68 10.26
C LEU A 57 -2.08 -13.83 9.08
N LEU A 58 -1.13 -13.35 8.27
CA LEU A 58 -1.44 -12.49 7.13
C LEU A 58 -2.00 -13.27 5.94
N GLU A 59 -1.67 -14.55 5.76
CA GLU A 59 -2.05 -15.33 4.57
C GLU A 59 -3.45 -15.93 4.58
N ASN A 60 -4.12 -15.94 5.75
CA ASN A 60 -5.50 -16.42 5.91
C ASN A 60 -6.42 -15.38 6.58
N ASN A 61 -5.99 -14.11 6.61
CA ASN A 61 -6.77 -13.04 7.18
C ASN A 61 -7.94 -12.67 6.25
N THR A 62 -9.17 -12.69 6.78
CA THR A 62 -10.37 -12.27 6.03
C THR A 62 -10.87 -10.87 6.40
N GLY A 63 -10.33 -10.27 7.46
CA GLY A 63 -10.74 -8.99 8.00
C GLY A 63 -9.59 -8.01 8.19
N TRP A 64 -9.70 -7.13 9.19
CA TRP A 64 -8.65 -6.19 9.58
C TRP A 64 -7.78 -6.75 10.70
N LEU A 65 -6.47 -6.67 10.51
CA LEU A 65 -5.46 -7.09 11.47
C LEU A 65 -4.46 -5.95 11.69
N GLY A 66 -4.10 -5.69 12.95
CA GLY A 66 -3.13 -4.70 13.35
C GLY A 66 -1.82 -5.33 13.78
N ILE A 67 -0.68 -4.80 13.34
CA ILE A 67 0.65 -5.18 13.83
C ILE A 67 1.35 -3.93 14.33
N ARG A 68 1.91 -4.01 15.54
CA ARG A 68 2.83 -3.00 16.06
C ARG A 68 4.25 -3.53 16.02
N GLU A 69 5.14 -2.75 15.41
CA GLU A 69 6.56 -3.08 15.28
C GLU A 69 7.42 -1.99 15.89
N GLU A 70 8.20 -2.32 16.91
CA GLU A 70 9.20 -1.43 17.50
C GLU A 70 10.42 -1.28 16.58
N ILE A 71 10.86 -0.05 16.35
CA ILE A 71 12.05 0.26 15.56
C ILE A 71 13.28 0.12 16.48
N ARG A 72 13.93 -1.05 16.42
CA ARG A 72 14.97 -1.47 17.39
C ARG A 72 16.28 -0.66 17.34
N PHE A 73 16.44 0.25 16.39
CA PHE A 73 17.71 0.97 16.16
C PHE A 73 17.67 2.46 16.52
N LYS A 74 16.59 2.95 17.15
CA LYS A 74 16.51 4.34 17.62
C LYS A 74 16.53 4.41 19.15
N GLU A 75 17.18 5.46 19.68
CA GLU A 75 17.26 5.75 21.12
C GLU A 75 15.88 6.12 21.73
N HIS A 76 14.88 6.35 20.88
CA HIS A 76 13.50 6.64 21.23
C HIS A 76 12.63 5.49 20.75
N GLY A 77 11.73 5.00 21.60
CA GLY A 77 10.87 3.84 21.37
C GLY A 77 9.82 4.03 20.27
N ASP A 78 10.26 4.49 19.10
CA ASP A 78 9.50 4.64 17.89
C ASP A 78 8.96 3.28 17.44
N PHE A 79 7.78 3.31 16.86
CA PHE A 79 7.13 2.12 16.34
C PHE A 79 6.36 2.43 15.07
N VAL A 80 6.22 1.43 14.23
CA VAL A 80 5.30 1.46 13.10
C VAL A 80 4.07 0.64 13.45
N ASN A 81 2.89 1.23 13.27
CA ASN A 81 1.65 0.50 13.28
C ASN A 81 1.27 0.18 11.84
N TYR A 82 0.93 -1.07 11.59
CA TYR A 82 0.40 -1.53 10.32
C TYR A 82 -1.03 -2.01 10.50
N LEU A 83 -1.90 -1.66 9.55
CA LEU A 83 -3.21 -2.28 9.39
C LEU A 83 -3.23 -3.07 8.08
N PHE A 84 -3.61 -4.33 8.16
CA PHE A 84 -3.72 -5.23 7.02
C PHE A 84 -5.17 -5.65 6.81
N PHE A 85 -5.61 -5.62 5.55
CA PHE A 85 -6.92 -6.14 5.16
C PHE A 85 -6.76 -7.33 4.21
N LYS A 86 -7.57 -8.38 4.43
CA LYS A 86 -7.82 -9.51 3.53
C LYS A 86 -6.59 -10.03 2.78
N ASN A 87 -5.81 -10.92 3.38
CA ASN A 87 -4.62 -11.52 2.74
C ASN A 87 -3.62 -10.51 2.15
N ARG A 88 -3.42 -9.38 2.85
CA ARG A 88 -2.58 -8.24 2.41
C ARG A 88 -3.10 -7.50 1.18
N LEU A 89 -4.38 -7.62 0.82
CA LEU A 89 -4.98 -6.81 -0.24
C LEU A 89 -4.79 -5.31 0.04
N LEU A 90 -4.91 -4.89 1.29
CA LEU A 90 -4.48 -3.55 1.72
C LEU A 90 -3.47 -3.65 2.86
N LYS A 91 -2.48 -2.76 2.85
CA LYS A 91 -1.59 -2.47 3.99
C LYS A 91 -1.52 -0.97 4.19
N LEU A 92 -1.88 -0.50 5.37
CA LEU A 92 -1.74 0.88 5.81
C LEU A 92 -0.61 0.97 6.82
N ALA A 93 0.29 1.95 6.70
CA ALA A 93 1.40 2.15 7.62
C ALA A 93 1.35 3.53 8.28
N PHE A 94 1.52 3.53 9.59
CA PHE A 94 1.47 4.71 10.44
C PHE A 94 2.75 4.78 11.26
N MET A 95 3.43 5.90 11.21
CA MET A 95 4.61 6.13 12.02
C MET A 95 4.16 6.65 13.37
N ASN A 96 4.68 6.07 14.46
CA ASN A 96 4.34 6.43 15.85
C ASN A 96 2.82 6.47 16.15
N GLY A 97 2.03 5.73 15.34
CA GLY A 97 0.57 5.70 15.43
C GLY A 97 -0.12 7.03 15.12
N THR A 98 0.57 8.03 14.56
CA THR A 98 0.02 9.36 14.31
C THR A 98 -0.64 9.43 12.94
N SER A 99 0.15 9.41 11.87
CA SER A 99 -0.30 9.75 10.53
C SER A 99 -0.02 8.63 9.53
N LEU A 100 -1.02 8.32 8.71
CA LEU A 100 -0.91 7.39 7.59
C LEU A 100 0.07 7.95 6.57
N TYR A 101 1.23 7.34 6.41
CA TYR A 101 2.25 7.79 5.45
C TYR A 101 2.36 6.88 4.22
N ASN A 102 1.78 5.67 4.28
CA ASN A 102 1.87 4.72 3.18
C ASN A 102 0.64 3.79 3.12
N ILE A 103 0.15 3.60 1.90
CA ILE A 103 -0.94 2.69 1.53
C ILE A 103 -0.40 1.77 0.43
N ASN A 104 -0.36 0.46 0.67
CA ASN A 104 -0.09 -0.52 -0.37
C ASN A 104 -1.38 -1.23 -0.75
N VAL A 105 -1.65 -1.31 -2.04
CA VAL A 105 -2.73 -2.11 -2.60
C VAL A 105 -2.15 -3.33 -3.31
N GLY A 106 -2.67 -4.51 -3.03
CA GLY A 106 -2.20 -5.79 -3.54
C GLY A 106 -3.15 -6.45 -4.52
N ILE A 107 -2.85 -7.70 -4.88
CA ILE A 107 -3.69 -8.52 -5.77
C ILE A 107 -5.14 -8.58 -5.27
N GLY A 108 -6.08 -8.24 -6.17
CA GLY A 108 -7.51 -8.15 -5.88
C GLY A 108 -8.03 -6.71 -5.80
N TYR A 109 -7.15 -5.71 -5.74
CA TYR A 109 -7.51 -4.31 -5.99
C TYR A 109 -7.77 -4.08 -7.49
N SER A 110 -8.87 -3.40 -7.83
CA SER A 110 -9.29 -3.20 -9.22
C SER A 110 -9.05 -1.79 -9.74
N GLY A 111 -8.96 -0.81 -8.84
CA GLY A 111 -8.53 0.56 -9.17
C GLY A 111 -7.09 0.62 -9.68
N ASN A 112 -6.70 1.75 -10.25
CA ASN A 112 -5.43 1.88 -10.97
C ASN A 112 -4.89 3.32 -10.97
N PHE A 113 -3.62 3.47 -11.34
CA PHE A 113 -3.02 4.74 -11.74
C PHE A 113 -2.65 4.65 -13.23
N GLU A 114 -3.39 5.35 -14.10
CA GLU A 114 -3.12 5.34 -15.56
C GLU A 114 -2.98 3.92 -16.16
N GLY A 115 -3.82 2.99 -15.70
CA GLY A 115 -3.80 1.59 -16.09
C GLY A 115 -2.84 0.71 -15.28
N VAL A 116 -1.93 1.28 -14.48
CA VAL A 116 -1.01 0.54 -13.60
C VAL A 116 -1.76 0.05 -12.35
N ARG A 117 -1.71 -1.26 -12.10
CA ARG A 117 -2.36 -1.91 -10.96
C ARG A 117 -1.72 -3.25 -10.60
N PRO A 118 -1.97 -3.78 -9.39
CA PRO A 118 -1.50 -5.11 -9.01
C PRO A 118 -1.94 -6.21 -9.99
N GLY A 119 -1.06 -7.18 -10.22
CA GLY A 119 -1.26 -8.35 -11.08
C GLY A 119 -0.85 -8.15 -12.54
N LEU A 120 -0.56 -6.92 -12.96
CA LEU A 120 0.00 -6.66 -14.28
C LEU A 120 1.46 -7.10 -14.36
N GLU A 121 1.87 -7.54 -15.56
CA GLU A 121 3.29 -7.72 -15.87
C GLU A 121 3.94 -6.35 -15.97
N LEU A 122 5.07 -6.15 -15.29
CA LEU A 122 5.74 -4.86 -15.21
C LEU A 122 6.14 -4.33 -16.60
N GLY A 123 6.66 -5.20 -17.46
CA GLY A 123 7.02 -4.86 -18.85
C GLY A 123 5.82 -4.55 -19.76
N SER A 124 4.59 -4.71 -19.27
CA SER A 124 3.38 -4.32 -20.02
C SER A 124 3.04 -2.83 -19.90
N ILE A 125 3.61 -2.12 -18.93
CA ILE A 125 3.43 -0.67 -18.76
C ILE A 125 3.94 0.03 -20.02
N LYS A 126 3.11 0.92 -20.59
CA LYS A 126 3.37 1.59 -21.87
C LYS A 126 3.57 3.09 -21.69
N SER A 127 4.17 3.67 -22.71
CA SER A 127 4.30 5.12 -22.90
C SER A 127 2.96 5.84 -22.67
N PRO A 128 2.96 7.02 -22.01
CA PRO A 128 4.12 7.84 -21.66
C PRO A 128 4.91 7.37 -20.43
N LEU A 129 4.39 6.41 -19.67
CA LEU A 129 5.04 5.96 -18.46
C LEU A 129 6.28 5.09 -18.75
N LEU A 130 7.33 5.35 -17.98
CA LEU A 130 8.53 4.53 -17.90
C LEU A 130 8.70 4.00 -16.48
N ILE A 131 9.49 2.94 -16.34
CA ILE A 131 9.74 2.26 -15.08
C ILE A 131 11.25 2.12 -14.89
N GLU A 132 11.74 2.47 -13.72
CA GLU A 132 13.14 2.35 -13.33
C GLU A 132 13.27 1.55 -12.04
N PHE A 133 14.25 0.66 -11.96
CA PHE A 133 14.51 -0.09 -10.74
C PHE A 133 15.34 0.75 -9.78
N ASN A 134 14.86 0.90 -8.55
CA ASN A 134 15.54 1.57 -7.47
C ASN A 134 16.29 0.54 -6.63
N GLU A 135 17.60 0.46 -6.82
CA GLU A 135 18.47 -0.50 -6.13
C GLU A 135 18.60 -0.22 -4.62
N PHE A 136 18.17 0.94 -4.13
CA PHE A 136 18.26 1.28 -2.71
C PHE A 136 17.11 0.71 -1.88
N ASP A 137 15.89 0.70 -2.44
CA ASP A 137 14.68 0.25 -1.74
C ASP A 137 14.11 -1.06 -2.32
N ASP A 138 14.77 -1.66 -3.31
CA ASP A 138 14.33 -2.86 -4.04
C ASP A 138 12.90 -2.73 -4.60
N ASP A 139 12.58 -1.54 -5.10
CA ASP A 139 11.29 -1.21 -5.70
C ASP A 139 11.46 -0.58 -7.09
N PHE A 140 10.34 -0.27 -7.72
CA PHE A 140 10.31 0.33 -9.05
C PHE A 140 9.63 1.70 -9.00
N LEU A 141 10.34 2.70 -9.51
CA LEU A 141 9.84 4.06 -9.68
C LEU A 141 9.06 4.16 -10.99
N ILE A 142 8.03 5.01 -10.99
CA ILE A 142 7.29 5.36 -12.19
C ILE A 142 7.74 6.74 -12.64
N LEU A 143 8.04 6.88 -13.93
CA LEU A 143 8.47 8.13 -14.53
C LEU A 143 7.49 8.56 -15.62
N ASN A 144 7.28 9.87 -15.74
CA ASN A 144 6.66 10.49 -16.90
C ASN A 144 7.76 11.20 -17.71
N GLY A 145 8.23 10.55 -18.78
CA GLY A 145 9.47 10.94 -19.43
C GLY A 145 10.66 10.73 -18.49
N GLU A 146 11.42 11.79 -18.21
CA GLU A 146 12.60 11.75 -17.31
C GLU A 146 12.28 12.13 -15.85
N THR A 147 11.02 12.49 -15.55
CA THR A 147 10.62 12.93 -14.21
C THR A 147 9.98 11.79 -13.44
N VAL A 148 10.53 11.49 -12.26
CA VAL A 148 9.92 10.56 -11.30
C VAL A 148 8.59 11.12 -10.82
N ILE A 149 7.56 10.27 -10.82
CA ILE A 149 6.26 10.60 -10.24
C ILE A 149 6.35 10.30 -8.75
N ASP A 150 6.50 11.35 -7.95
CA ASP A 150 6.62 11.22 -6.50
C ASP A 150 5.36 10.61 -5.88
N GLY A 151 5.56 9.89 -4.78
CA GLY A 151 4.48 9.34 -3.96
C GLY A 151 3.78 8.12 -4.53
N ILE A 152 4.38 7.49 -5.55
CA ILE A 152 3.98 6.17 -6.06
C ILE A 152 5.22 5.32 -6.37
N SER A 153 5.19 4.04 -5.98
CA SER A 153 6.17 3.04 -6.41
C SER A 153 5.54 1.66 -6.53
N LEU A 154 6.26 0.72 -7.18
CA LEU A 154 5.78 -0.62 -7.46
C LEU A 154 6.67 -1.66 -6.81
N LEU A 155 6.07 -2.62 -6.12
CA LEU A 155 6.76 -3.80 -5.60
C LEU A 155 6.36 -5.01 -6.43
N THR A 156 7.36 -5.80 -6.83
CA THR A 156 7.18 -6.98 -7.68
C THR A 156 7.51 -8.27 -6.94
N ASP A 157 7.15 -9.39 -7.57
CA ASP A 157 7.37 -10.76 -7.09
C ASP A 157 8.85 -11.19 -7.09
N TYR A 158 9.72 -10.45 -7.77
CA TYR A 158 11.15 -10.79 -7.89
C TYR A 158 12.10 -9.68 -7.44
N ARG A 159 11.68 -8.40 -7.51
CA ARG A 159 12.44 -7.22 -7.03
C ARG A 159 13.87 -7.14 -7.56
N ALA A 160 14.01 -7.22 -8.89
CA ALA A 160 15.30 -7.04 -9.56
C ALA A 160 15.12 -6.22 -10.84
N PRO A 161 16.18 -5.65 -11.45
CA PRO A 161 16.07 -4.97 -12.73
C PRO A 161 15.39 -5.83 -13.81
N LEU A 162 14.65 -5.20 -14.72
CA LEU A 162 13.94 -5.90 -15.81
C LEU A 162 14.88 -6.68 -16.74
N GLU A 163 16.15 -6.28 -16.84
CA GLU A 163 17.18 -7.02 -17.58
C GLU A 163 17.42 -8.42 -17.00
N ASN A 164 17.33 -8.55 -15.67
CA ASN A 164 17.52 -9.81 -14.96
C ASN A 164 16.23 -10.62 -14.83
N ALA A 165 15.09 -9.93 -14.72
CA ALA A 165 13.77 -10.57 -14.59
C ALA A 165 12.70 -9.81 -15.40
N PRO A 166 12.55 -10.10 -16.70
CA PRO A 166 11.68 -9.32 -17.59
C PRO A 166 10.18 -9.59 -17.43
N LYS A 167 9.80 -10.67 -16.74
CA LYS A 167 8.39 -11.14 -16.61
C LYS A 167 7.81 -10.97 -15.22
N GLN A 168 8.40 -10.06 -14.44
CA GLN A 168 7.92 -9.73 -13.10
C GLN A 168 6.49 -9.21 -13.12
N LYS A 169 5.73 -9.56 -12.09
CA LYS A 169 4.38 -9.03 -11.88
C LYS A 169 4.39 -8.04 -10.73
N ILE A 170 3.57 -7.02 -10.87
CA ILE A 170 3.31 -6.06 -9.79
C ILE A 170 2.53 -6.81 -8.70
N GLU A 171 3.15 -7.00 -7.54
CA GLU A 171 2.46 -7.54 -6.37
C GLU A 171 1.71 -6.44 -5.63
N TYR A 172 2.34 -5.27 -5.51
CA TYR A 172 1.77 -4.13 -4.83
C TYR A 172 2.03 -2.82 -5.57
N VAL A 173 1.05 -1.92 -5.52
CA VAL A 173 1.27 -0.50 -5.80
C VAL A 173 1.28 0.24 -4.47
N SER A 174 2.35 0.98 -4.21
CA SER A 174 2.60 1.74 -2.99
C SER A 174 2.30 3.21 -3.24
N ILE A 175 1.29 3.76 -2.58
CA ILE A 175 1.04 5.21 -2.50
C ILE A 175 1.59 5.72 -1.18
N HIS A 176 2.43 6.75 -1.23
CA HIS A 176 3.19 7.16 -0.05
C HIS A 176 3.52 8.64 -0.02
N ASN A 177 3.80 9.15 1.17
CA ASN A 177 4.36 10.46 1.39
C ASN A 177 5.38 10.36 2.52
N TRP A 178 6.66 10.34 2.15
CA TRP A 178 7.76 10.15 3.10
C TRP A 178 7.96 11.36 4.01
N ALA A 179 7.54 12.56 3.60
CA ALA A 179 7.62 13.74 4.48
C ALA A 179 6.77 13.54 5.75
N ILE A 180 5.58 12.94 5.63
CA ILE A 180 4.72 12.62 6.78
C ILE A 180 5.43 11.65 7.74
N ARG A 181 6.15 10.67 7.20
CA ARG A 181 6.93 9.72 7.99
C ARG A 181 8.05 10.45 8.72
N ASP A 182 8.81 11.27 8.00
CA ASP A 182 10.03 11.89 8.52
C ASP A 182 9.71 12.94 9.59
N GLU A 183 8.62 13.71 9.43
CA GLU A 183 8.08 14.60 10.46
C GLU A 183 7.70 13.87 11.74
N ALA A 184 7.13 12.66 11.64
CA ALA A 184 6.71 11.87 12.80
C ALA A 184 7.89 11.26 13.59
N VAL A 185 9.09 11.28 13.02
CA VAL A 185 10.31 10.67 13.56
C VAL A 185 11.34 11.73 13.98
N GLY A 186 11.07 13.01 13.70
CA GLY A 186 12.05 14.10 13.83
C GLY A 186 11.44 15.45 14.14
N GLY A 187 10.90 15.60 15.35
CA GLY A 187 10.85 16.85 16.13
C GLY A 187 11.74 16.75 17.35
#